data_AF-A0A453ADT8-F1
#
_entry.id   AF-A0A453ADT8-F1
#
_cell.length_a   1.000
_cell.length_b   1.000
_cell.length_c   1.000
_cell.angle_alpha   90.00
_cell.angle_beta   90.00
_cell.angle_gamma   90.00
#
_symmetry.space_group_name_H-M   'P 1'
#
loop_
_entity.id
_entity.type
_entity.pdbx_description
1 polymer ?
#
loop_
_entity_poly.entity_id
_entity_poly.type
_entity_poly.pdbx_seq_one_letter_code
_entity_poly.pdbx_strand_id
1 'polypeptide(L)'
;AQYMLMFRLVSWNQNQNNSGVNVLCGVGILSTPCAVRQGGWLGLVILAVLAVLAWYTGVLLRRCLDSKEGLETYPDIGHAAFGTPGRIVISIILYMELYACCIEYLILESDNLSKLFPNAHLTIGGFTLDAHVLFAILTTLVVMPTTWLRDLSCLSFISAGGVVASIVIVSCLFWAGLVDHVGVNKSEGTALNLPGIPIAIGLYGYCYSGHGVFPNIYSSLKKSNQFNAVLFTCIALSTVLFAGAAVMGYIMFGETTESQFTLNMPPNLMSSKIAVWTTVTNPITKYALTMTPLALSLEELLPTNRQTYGNIIMLRSALVLSSLGVALSVPFFGLIGLVMSLVGSLLTMFVAYILPCACFLAILRSTVTWYQIVLCVFIIVVGLCCAGVGTYSSLSKIIQNYQ
;
A
#
# COMPACT_ATOMS: atom_id res chain seq x y z
N ALA A 1 20.14 21.31 -27.42
CA ALA A 1 20.61 21.04 -26.04
C ALA A 1 19.62 21.49 -24.96
N GLN A 2 19.13 22.74 -24.95
CA GLN A 2 18.16 23.24 -23.94
C GLN A 2 16.80 22.52 -23.95
N TYR A 3 16.22 22.21 -25.11
CA TYR A 3 14.95 21.46 -25.21
C TYR A 3 15.08 20.02 -24.70
N MET A 4 16.23 19.38 -24.90
CA MET A 4 16.52 18.03 -24.39
C MET A 4 16.73 18.03 -22.87
N LEU A 5 17.27 19.13 -22.33
CA LEU A 5 17.34 19.36 -20.88
C LEU A 5 15.94 19.59 -20.28
N MET A 6 15.08 20.34 -20.97
CA MET A 6 13.70 20.60 -20.55
C MET A 6 12.86 19.31 -20.57
N PHE A 7 13.01 18.48 -21.61
CA PHE A 7 12.34 17.18 -21.72
C PHE A 7 12.84 16.21 -20.64
N ARG A 8 14.15 16.20 -20.35
CA ARG A 8 14.71 15.43 -19.21
C ARG A 8 14.23 15.94 -17.85
N LEU A 9 14.02 17.24 -17.68
CA LEU A 9 13.53 17.83 -16.42
C LEU A 9 12.04 17.57 -16.21
N VAL A 10 11.24 17.64 -17.28
CA VAL A 10 9.82 17.26 -17.25
C VAL A 10 9.69 15.75 -17.01
N SER A 11 10.46 14.92 -17.72
CA SER A 11 10.44 13.46 -17.54
C SER A 11 10.91 13.05 -16.14
N TRP A 12 11.90 13.74 -15.56
CA TRP A 12 12.39 13.44 -14.20
C TRP A 12 11.38 13.80 -13.10
N ASN A 13 10.75 14.96 -13.18
CA ASN A 13 9.68 15.31 -12.24
C ASN A 13 8.48 14.36 -12.38
N GLN A 14 8.20 13.93 -13.62
CA GLN A 14 7.15 12.96 -13.91
C GLN A 14 7.49 11.57 -13.36
N ASN A 15 8.74 11.14 -13.48
CA ASN A 15 9.24 9.88 -12.91
C ASN A 15 9.11 9.82 -11.38
N GLN A 16 9.33 10.94 -10.67
CA GLN A 16 9.21 11.00 -9.21
C GLN A 16 7.75 11.08 -8.74
N ASN A 17 6.91 11.78 -9.50
CA ASN A 17 5.47 11.71 -9.32
C ASN A 17 4.95 10.27 -9.50
N ASN A 18 5.47 9.56 -10.51
CA ASN A 18 5.12 8.17 -10.76
C ASN A 18 5.55 7.23 -9.63
N SER A 19 6.67 7.51 -8.93
CA SER A 19 7.07 6.77 -7.72
C SER A 19 6.09 6.92 -6.58
N GLY A 20 5.66 8.15 -6.28
CA GLY A 20 4.66 8.41 -5.24
C GLY A 20 3.28 7.85 -5.57
N VAL A 21 2.81 8.07 -6.81
CA VAL A 21 1.53 7.55 -7.29
C VAL A 21 1.55 6.02 -7.28
N ASN A 22 2.63 5.36 -7.70
CA ASN A 22 2.66 3.90 -7.76
C ASN A 22 2.64 3.25 -6.37
N VAL A 23 3.35 3.83 -5.40
CA VAL A 23 3.30 3.33 -4.02
C VAL A 23 1.91 3.55 -3.42
N LEU A 24 1.31 4.73 -3.63
CA LEU A 24 -0.04 5.05 -3.10
C LEU A 24 -1.15 4.31 -3.84
N CYS A 25 -1.11 4.16 -5.17
CA CYS A 25 -1.99 3.29 -5.97
C CYS A 25 -1.64 1.80 -5.77
N GLY A 26 -1.34 1.40 -4.53
CA GLY A 26 -0.99 0.05 -4.14
C GLY A 26 -2.16 -0.92 -4.28
N VAL A 27 -1.98 -2.10 -3.70
CA VAL A 27 -2.95 -3.20 -3.77
C VAL A 27 -4.33 -2.85 -3.20
N GLY A 28 -4.41 -1.86 -2.30
CA GLY A 28 -5.67 -1.42 -1.71
C GLY A 28 -6.77 -1.15 -2.73
N ILE A 29 -6.43 -0.76 -3.97
CA ILE A 29 -7.41 -0.59 -5.05
C ILE A 29 -8.29 -1.82 -5.28
N LEU A 30 -7.72 -3.03 -5.22
CA LEU A 30 -8.46 -4.26 -5.48
C LEU A 30 -9.48 -4.57 -4.39
N SER A 31 -9.24 -4.11 -3.16
CA SER A 31 -10.10 -4.35 -2.00
C SER A 31 -11.07 -3.20 -1.72
N THR A 32 -10.99 -2.09 -2.44
CA THR A 32 -11.92 -0.96 -2.27
C THR A 32 -13.40 -1.33 -2.43
N PRO A 33 -13.83 -2.23 -3.34
CA PRO A 33 -15.23 -2.66 -3.37
C PRO A 33 -15.62 -3.48 -2.14
N CYS A 34 -14.70 -4.29 -1.61
CA CYS A 34 -14.90 -5.03 -0.36
C CYS A 34 -15.09 -4.07 0.82
N ALA A 35 -14.38 -2.94 0.84
CA ALA A 35 -14.56 -1.91 1.85
C ALA A 35 -15.97 -1.29 1.80
N VAL A 36 -16.53 -1.09 0.61
CA VAL A 36 -17.94 -0.67 0.44
C VAL A 36 -18.88 -1.77 0.92
N ARG A 37 -18.63 -3.05 0.59
CA ARG A 37 -19.43 -4.17 1.15
C ARG A 37 -19.44 -4.17 2.67
N GLN A 38 -18.29 -3.94 3.31
CA GLN A 38 -18.19 -3.93 4.77
C GLN A 38 -18.88 -2.69 5.39
N GLY A 39 -18.69 -1.50 4.83
CA GLY A 39 -19.22 -0.25 5.41
C GLY A 39 -20.58 0.22 4.89
N GLY A 40 -21.03 -0.31 3.76
CA GLY A 40 -22.09 0.25 2.93
C GLY A 40 -21.64 1.45 2.08
N TRP A 41 -22.56 1.99 1.28
CA TRP A 41 -22.33 3.15 0.41
C TRP A 41 -21.79 4.39 1.15
N LEU A 42 -22.32 4.67 2.34
CA LEU A 42 -21.84 5.77 3.19
C LEU A 42 -20.40 5.57 3.66
N GLY A 43 -19.86 4.34 3.58
CA GLY A 43 -18.45 4.06 3.82
C GLY A 43 -17.51 4.84 2.89
N LEU A 44 -17.94 5.26 1.70
CA LEU A 44 -17.12 6.10 0.80
C LEU A 44 -16.76 7.46 1.42
N VAL A 45 -17.54 7.95 2.38
CA VAL A 45 -17.19 9.16 3.15
C VAL A 45 -15.90 8.93 3.93
N ILE A 46 -15.68 7.73 4.46
CA ILE A 46 -14.45 7.36 5.19
C ILE A 46 -13.25 7.42 4.25
N LEU A 47 -13.37 6.86 3.04
CA LEU A 47 -12.33 6.95 2.00
C LEU A 47 -11.95 8.42 1.75
N ALA A 48 -12.94 9.29 1.51
CA ALA A 48 -12.70 10.71 1.25
C ALA A 48 -12.06 11.45 2.43
N VAL A 49 -12.52 11.19 3.67
CA VAL A 49 -11.95 11.78 4.89
C VAL A 49 -10.50 11.33 5.06
N LEU A 50 -10.22 10.03 4.94
CA LEU A 50 -8.87 9.50 5.06
C LEU A 50 -7.93 10.06 3.98
N ALA A 51 -8.43 10.30 2.75
CA ALA A 51 -7.66 10.97 1.70
C ALA A 51 -7.20 12.38 2.11
N VAL A 52 -8.13 13.19 2.61
CA VAL A 52 -7.84 14.58 3.04
C VAL A 52 -6.86 14.58 4.21
N LEU A 53 -7.06 13.69 5.18
CA LEU A 53 -6.17 13.54 6.31
C LEU A 53 -4.77 13.07 5.89
N ALA A 54 -4.68 12.08 5.00
CA ALA A 54 -3.42 11.56 4.46
C ALA A 54 -2.63 12.65 3.72
N TRP A 55 -3.30 13.47 2.91
CA TRP A 55 -2.68 14.64 2.28
C TRP A 55 -2.16 15.63 3.32
N TYR A 56 -2.99 15.98 4.31
CA TYR A 56 -2.61 16.93 5.36
C TYR A 56 -1.41 16.44 6.17
N THR A 57 -1.41 15.20 6.63
CA THR A 57 -0.31 14.62 7.40
C THR A 57 0.96 14.43 6.57
N GLY A 58 0.85 14.18 5.27
CA GLY A 58 1.99 14.21 4.36
C GLY A 58 2.62 15.60 4.26
N VAL A 59 1.82 16.67 4.25
CA VAL A 59 2.32 18.06 4.33
C VAL A 59 2.99 18.33 5.69
N LEU A 60 2.47 17.79 6.79
CA LEU A 60 3.13 17.89 8.10
C LEU A 60 4.49 17.20 8.10
N LEU A 61 4.59 16.01 7.50
CA LEU A 61 5.84 15.26 7.40
C LEU A 61 6.90 16.04 6.61
N ARG A 62 6.52 16.70 5.50
CA ARG A 62 7.39 17.64 4.80
C ARG A 62 7.91 18.74 5.71
N ARG A 63 7.04 19.37 6.50
CA ARG A 63 7.44 20.45 7.43
C ARG A 63 8.41 19.96 8.50
N CYS A 64 8.26 18.71 8.94
CA CYS A 64 9.23 18.09 9.84
C CYS A 64 10.59 17.92 9.16
N LEU A 65 10.62 17.43 7.92
CA LEU A 65 11.86 17.31 7.13
C LEU A 65 12.52 18.68 6.90
N ASP A 66 11.73 19.71 6.58
CA ASP A 66 12.20 21.09 6.37
C ASP A 66 12.70 21.77 7.68
N SER A 67 12.47 21.17 8.86
CA SER A 67 12.73 21.83 10.14
C SER A 67 14.19 21.85 10.58
N LYS A 68 14.98 20.87 10.14
CA LYS A 68 16.40 20.70 10.51
C LYS A 68 17.15 20.06 9.35
N GLU A 69 18.37 20.53 9.10
CA GLU A 69 19.28 19.89 8.16
C GLU A 69 19.65 18.48 8.63
N GLY A 70 19.76 17.53 7.68
CA GLY A 70 20.13 16.14 7.95
C GLY A 70 18.98 15.19 8.29
N LEU A 71 17.71 15.64 8.26
CA LEU A 71 16.56 14.73 8.38
C LEU A 71 16.22 14.15 7.00
N GLU A 72 16.54 12.88 6.79
CA GLU A 72 16.35 12.22 5.49
C GLU A 72 15.30 11.11 5.52
N THR A 73 15.12 10.46 6.68
CA THR A 73 14.21 9.32 6.85
C THR A 73 13.12 9.58 7.89
N TYR A 74 12.05 8.78 7.86
CA TYR A 74 10.99 8.87 8.87
C TYR A 74 11.54 8.60 10.29
N PRO A 75 12.37 7.58 10.54
CA PRO A 75 13.01 7.41 11.85
C PRO A 75 13.85 8.61 12.32
N ASP A 76 14.49 9.36 11.41
CA ASP A 76 15.22 10.58 11.78
C ASP A 76 14.28 11.66 12.33
N ILE A 77 13.09 11.82 11.72
CA ILE A 77 12.03 12.69 12.26
C ILE A 77 11.63 12.23 13.67
N GLY A 78 11.49 10.93 13.87
CA GLY A 78 11.21 10.34 15.18
C GLY A 78 12.29 10.63 16.22
N HIS A 79 13.55 10.56 15.81
CA HIS A 79 14.69 10.92 16.65
C HIS A 79 14.67 12.40 17.01
N ALA A 80 14.39 13.27 16.04
CA ALA A 80 14.31 14.70 16.27
C ALA A 80 13.15 15.10 17.20
N ALA A 81 12.05 14.35 17.18
CA ALA A 81 10.87 14.58 18.01
C ALA A 81 11.01 14.04 19.44
N PHE A 82 11.46 12.78 19.60
CA PHE A 82 11.40 12.05 20.87
C PHE A 82 12.72 11.34 21.24
N GLY A 83 13.83 11.68 20.59
CA GLY A 83 15.13 11.06 20.83
C GLY A 83 15.21 9.61 20.37
N THR A 84 16.17 8.86 20.91
CA THR A 84 16.41 7.45 20.54
C THR A 84 15.19 6.54 20.70
N PRO A 85 14.37 6.65 21.77
CA PRO A 85 13.14 5.87 21.87
C PRO A 85 12.17 6.13 20.71
N GLY A 86 12.01 7.40 20.31
CA GLY A 86 11.20 7.79 19.17
C GLY A 86 11.65 7.15 17.86
N ARG A 87 12.97 7.18 17.60
CA ARG A 87 13.57 6.52 16.44
C ARG A 87 13.21 5.04 16.41
N ILE A 88 13.43 4.32 17.51
CA ILE A 88 13.20 2.87 17.59
C ILE A 88 11.73 2.53 17.40
N VAL A 89 10.82 3.21 18.09
CA VAL A 89 9.37 2.94 17.99
C VAL A 89 8.87 3.19 16.58
N ILE A 90 9.24 4.31 15.96
CA ILE A 90 8.82 4.65 14.60
C ILE A 90 9.41 3.67 13.60
N SER A 91 10.69 3.31 13.72
CA SER A 91 11.33 2.27 12.90
C SER A 91 10.55 0.96 12.96
N ILE A 92 10.24 0.45 14.15
CA ILE A 92 9.53 -0.83 14.32
C ILE A 92 8.18 -0.80 13.62
N ILE A 93 7.36 0.24 13.85
CA ILE A 93 6.02 0.33 13.27
C ILE A 93 6.09 0.46 11.75
N LEU A 94 6.95 1.35 11.25
CA LEU A 94 7.15 1.59 9.82
C LEU A 94 7.62 0.32 9.09
N TYR A 95 8.62 -0.35 9.64
CA TYR A 95 9.21 -1.53 9.04
C TYR A 95 8.28 -2.74 9.07
N MET A 96 7.46 -2.87 10.12
CA MET A 96 6.37 -3.84 10.12
C MET A 96 5.33 -3.53 9.05
N GLU A 97 4.97 -2.26 8.82
CA GLU A 97 4.03 -1.86 7.76
C GLU A 97 4.56 -2.26 6.38
N LEU A 98 5.79 -1.83 6.06
CA LEU A 98 6.42 -2.12 4.77
C LEU A 98 6.58 -3.63 4.53
N TYR A 99 6.95 -4.39 5.57
CA TYR A 99 7.07 -5.84 5.48
C TYR A 99 5.71 -6.52 5.26
N ALA A 100 4.66 -6.05 5.94
CA ALA A 100 3.30 -6.55 5.75
C ALA A 100 2.76 -6.28 4.33
N CYS A 101 3.00 -5.08 3.78
CA CYS A 101 2.69 -4.78 2.38
C CYS A 101 3.40 -5.73 1.40
N CYS A 102 4.67 -6.09 1.65
CA CYS A 102 5.39 -7.06 0.83
C CYS A 102 4.76 -8.46 0.87
N ILE A 103 4.35 -8.93 2.05
CA ILE A 103 3.63 -10.21 2.20
C ILE A 103 2.33 -10.16 1.39
N GLU A 104 1.59 -9.07 1.48
CA GLU A 104 0.32 -8.89 0.79
C GLU A 104 0.48 -8.91 -0.73
N TYR A 105 1.55 -8.33 -1.29
CA TYR A 105 1.84 -8.42 -2.72
C TYR A 105 2.00 -9.88 -3.19
N LEU A 106 2.59 -10.76 -2.38
CA LEU A 106 2.74 -12.18 -2.71
C LEU A 106 1.41 -12.92 -2.62
N ILE A 107 0.63 -12.65 -1.57
CA ILE A 107 -0.67 -13.29 -1.37
C ILE A 107 -1.65 -12.90 -2.47
N LEU A 108 -1.72 -11.60 -2.80
CA LEU A 108 -2.58 -11.09 -3.86
C LEU A 108 -2.30 -11.78 -5.19
N GLU A 109 -1.04 -11.88 -5.57
CA GLU A 109 -0.69 -12.45 -6.86
C GLU A 109 -0.93 -13.95 -6.90
N SER A 110 -0.68 -14.64 -5.78
CA SER A 110 -1.06 -16.04 -5.60
C SER A 110 -2.57 -16.24 -5.81
N ASP A 111 -3.43 -15.45 -5.17
CA ASP A 111 -4.89 -15.56 -5.32
C ASP A 111 -5.35 -15.31 -6.77
N ASN A 112 -4.80 -14.28 -7.41
CA ASN A 112 -5.16 -13.90 -8.78
C ASN A 112 -4.75 -14.95 -9.81
N LEU A 113 -3.51 -15.45 -9.75
CA LEU A 113 -3.01 -16.46 -10.69
C LEU A 113 -3.64 -17.84 -10.44
N SER A 114 -3.89 -18.21 -9.18
CA SER A 114 -4.57 -19.46 -8.85
C SER A 114 -5.99 -19.48 -9.37
N LYS A 115 -6.67 -18.32 -9.41
CA LYS A 115 -8.00 -18.21 -10.04
C LYS A 115 -7.95 -18.41 -11.57
N LEU A 116 -6.89 -17.95 -12.25
CA LEU A 116 -6.73 -18.17 -13.70
C LEU A 116 -6.37 -19.62 -14.03
N PHE A 117 -5.55 -20.24 -13.18
CA PHE A 117 -5.04 -21.59 -13.38
C PHE A 117 -5.35 -22.47 -12.17
N PRO A 118 -6.63 -22.76 -11.86
CA PRO A 118 -7.02 -23.47 -10.65
C PRO A 118 -6.53 -24.93 -10.62
N ASN A 119 -6.25 -25.49 -11.80
CA ASN A 119 -5.72 -26.85 -11.95
C ASN A 119 -4.18 -26.88 -12.03
N ALA A 120 -3.50 -25.73 -11.90
CA ALA A 120 -2.05 -25.70 -11.85
C ALA A 120 -1.57 -26.41 -10.59
N HIS A 121 -0.75 -27.44 -10.77
CA HIS A 121 -0.10 -28.14 -9.69
C HIS A 121 1.28 -28.58 -10.18
N LEU A 122 2.22 -28.68 -9.25
CA LEU A 122 3.56 -29.15 -9.53
C LEU A 122 3.96 -30.21 -8.52
N THR A 123 4.23 -31.42 -9.00
CA THR A 123 4.66 -32.54 -8.16
C THR A 123 6.18 -32.65 -8.23
N ILE A 124 6.86 -32.33 -7.13
CA ILE A 124 8.32 -32.48 -7.01
C ILE A 124 8.61 -33.38 -5.81
N GLY A 125 9.32 -34.48 -6.03
CA GLY A 125 9.84 -35.33 -4.95
C GLY A 125 8.76 -35.90 -4.01
N GLY A 126 7.54 -36.13 -4.51
CA GLY A 126 6.41 -36.65 -3.72
C GLY A 126 5.53 -35.59 -3.05
N PHE A 127 5.89 -34.30 -3.13
CA PHE A 127 5.06 -33.20 -2.67
C PHE A 127 4.30 -32.57 -3.84
N THR A 128 2.97 -32.49 -3.74
CA THR A 128 2.12 -31.77 -4.70
C THR A 128 1.90 -30.35 -4.21
N LEU A 129 2.50 -29.39 -4.92
CA LEU A 129 2.20 -27.97 -4.71
C LEU A 129 0.88 -27.65 -5.40
N ASP A 130 -0.11 -27.18 -4.63
CA ASP A 130 -1.33 -26.61 -5.19
C ASP A 130 -1.05 -25.25 -5.86
N ALA A 131 -2.05 -24.74 -6.58
CA ALA A 131 -1.93 -23.50 -7.35
C ALA A 131 -1.47 -22.31 -6.49
N HIS A 132 -1.96 -22.18 -5.25
CA HIS A 132 -1.63 -21.03 -4.39
C HIS A 132 -0.17 -21.04 -3.99
N VAL A 133 0.30 -22.19 -3.49
CA VAL A 133 1.68 -22.35 -3.07
C VAL A 133 2.61 -22.18 -4.27
N LEU A 134 2.25 -22.75 -5.41
CA LEU A 134 3.01 -22.63 -6.66
C LEU A 134 3.15 -21.17 -7.11
N PHE A 135 2.05 -20.42 -7.17
CA PHE A 135 2.07 -19.03 -7.64
C PHE A 135 2.68 -18.07 -6.61
N ALA A 136 2.58 -18.33 -5.31
CA ALA A 136 3.30 -17.58 -4.28
C ALA A 136 4.82 -17.76 -4.43
N ILE A 137 5.30 -18.98 -4.65
CA ILE A 137 6.72 -19.27 -4.92
C ILE A 137 7.16 -18.61 -6.22
N LEU A 138 6.40 -18.77 -7.31
CA LEU A 138 6.74 -18.19 -8.61
C LEU A 138 6.84 -16.66 -8.54
N THR A 139 5.87 -16.00 -7.91
CA THR A 139 5.87 -14.55 -7.71
C THR A 139 7.11 -14.13 -6.92
N THR A 140 7.45 -14.86 -5.85
CA THR A 140 8.63 -14.61 -5.03
C THR A 140 9.92 -14.67 -5.86
N LEU A 141 10.07 -15.69 -6.71
CA LEU A 141 11.23 -15.84 -7.60
C LEU A 141 11.33 -14.69 -8.62
N VAL A 142 10.20 -14.20 -9.13
CA VAL A 142 10.15 -13.09 -10.08
C VAL A 142 10.50 -11.76 -9.42
N VAL A 143 10.01 -11.48 -8.20
CA VAL A 143 10.29 -10.20 -7.51
C VAL A 143 11.64 -10.17 -6.82
N MET A 144 12.19 -11.30 -6.40
CA MET A 144 13.48 -11.36 -5.71
C MET A 144 14.60 -10.55 -6.40
N PRO A 145 14.88 -10.70 -7.71
CA PRO A 145 15.94 -9.94 -8.38
C PRO A 145 15.66 -8.43 -8.40
N THR A 146 14.39 -8.01 -8.36
CA THR A 146 14.04 -6.57 -8.31
C THR A 146 14.53 -5.92 -7.01
N THR A 147 14.60 -6.68 -5.91
CA THR A 147 15.10 -6.17 -4.63
C THR A 147 16.61 -5.97 -4.61
N TRP A 148 17.37 -6.60 -5.52
CA TRP A 148 18.82 -6.44 -5.58
C TRP A 148 19.25 -5.14 -6.26
N LEU A 149 18.32 -4.48 -6.97
CA LEU A 149 18.57 -3.20 -7.61
C LEU A 149 18.72 -2.10 -6.56
N ARG A 150 19.89 -1.46 -6.51
CA ARG A 150 20.15 -0.30 -5.65
C ARG A 150 19.87 1.04 -6.33
N ASP A 151 19.88 1.08 -7.66
CA ASP A 151 19.66 2.31 -8.40
C ASP A 151 18.15 2.61 -8.52
N LEU A 152 17.70 3.60 -7.75
CA LEU A 152 16.33 4.12 -7.76
C LEU A 152 15.92 4.71 -9.13
N SER A 153 16.89 5.02 -10.00
CA SER A 153 16.63 5.57 -11.34
C SER A 153 15.91 4.56 -12.25
N CYS A 154 16.34 3.29 -12.22
CA CYS A 154 15.65 2.20 -12.91
C CYS A 154 14.27 1.93 -12.33
N LEU A 155 14.12 2.08 -11.00
CA LEU A 155 12.86 1.90 -10.31
C LEU A 155 11.81 2.96 -10.71
N SER A 156 12.23 4.16 -11.12
CA SER A 156 11.29 5.20 -11.57
C SER A 156 10.57 4.87 -12.89
N PHE A 157 11.24 4.21 -13.84
CA PHE A 157 10.61 3.73 -15.08
C PHE A 157 9.66 2.57 -14.81
N ILE A 158 10.08 1.65 -13.94
CA ILE A 158 9.24 0.54 -13.45
C ILE A 158 7.99 1.10 -12.76
N SER A 159 8.14 2.18 -12.00
CA SER A 159 7.04 2.83 -11.29
C SER A 159 6.00 3.48 -12.21
N ALA A 160 6.43 4.09 -13.32
CA ALA A 160 5.51 4.59 -14.34
C ALA A 160 4.62 3.47 -14.89
N GLY A 161 5.20 2.28 -15.11
CA GLY A 161 4.45 1.09 -15.52
C GLY A 161 3.38 0.67 -14.51
N GLY A 162 3.69 0.73 -13.22
CA GLY A 162 2.74 0.38 -12.16
C GLY A 162 1.53 1.33 -12.05
N VAL A 163 1.72 2.63 -12.33
CA VAL A 163 0.61 3.59 -12.45
C VAL A 163 -0.30 3.24 -13.62
N VAL A 164 0.29 2.98 -14.81
CA VAL A 164 -0.46 2.59 -16.00
C VAL A 164 -1.22 1.29 -15.76
N ALA A 165 -0.59 0.30 -15.14
CA ALA A 165 -1.22 -0.95 -14.76
C ALA A 165 -2.44 -0.75 -13.85
N SER A 166 -2.33 0.14 -12.86
CA SER A 166 -3.44 0.47 -11.96
C SER A 166 -4.62 1.10 -12.71
N ILE A 167 -4.35 1.98 -13.68
CA ILE A 167 -5.38 2.57 -14.55
C ILE A 167 -6.02 1.50 -15.44
N VAL A 168 -5.23 0.61 -16.04
CA VAL A 168 -5.73 -0.49 -16.89
C VAL A 168 -6.64 -1.41 -16.10
N ILE A 169 -6.25 -1.81 -14.89
CA ILE A 169 -7.06 -2.66 -14.00
C ILE A 169 -8.44 -2.05 -13.73
N VAL A 170 -8.51 -0.76 -13.38
CA VAL A 170 -9.78 -0.06 -13.18
C VAL A 170 -10.56 0.05 -14.49
N SER A 171 -9.89 0.36 -15.60
CA SER A 171 -10.54 0.46 -16.91
C SER A 171 -11.18 -0.86 -17.33
N CYS A 172 -10.53 -1.99 -17.06
CA CYS A 172 -11.09 -3.32 -17.30
C CYS A 172 -12.31 -3.61 -16.42
N LEU A 173 -12.32 -3.15 -15.17
CA LEU A 173 -13.51 -3.25 -14.30
C LEU A 173 -14.69 -2.46 -14.88
N PHE A 174 -14.45 -1.21 -15.30
CA PHE A 174 -15.48 -0.39 -15.96
C PHE A 174 -15.96 -1.01 -17.27
N TRP A 175 -15.06 -1.57 -18.07
CA TRP A 175 -15.42 -2.28 -19.30
C TRP A 175 -16.32 -3.48 -19.00
N ALA A 176 -15.94 -4.31 -18.02
CA ALA A 176 -16.73 -5.47 -17.64
C ALA A 176 -18.13 -5.08 -17.14
N GLY A 177 -18.26 -4.00 -16.37
CA GLY A 177 -19.55 -3.52 -15.87
C GLY A 177 -20.42 -2.88 -16.95
N LEU A 178 -19.86 -1.95 -17.74
CA LEU A 178 -20.61 -1.10 -18.65
C LEU A 178 -20.81 -1.70 -20.05
N VAL A 179 -19.84 -2.47 -20.55
CA VAL A 179 -19.84 -3.03 -21.92
C VAL A 179 -20.19 -4.51 -21.89
N ASP A 180 -19.55 -5.30 -21.02
CA ASP A 180 -19.84 -6.73 -20.91
C ASP A 180 -21.08 -7.00 -20.02
N HIS A 181 -21.71 -5.95 -19.48
CA HIS A 181 -22.95 -5.99 -18.70
C HIS A 181 -22.91 -6.96 -17.50
N VAL A 182 -21.73 -7.11 -16.88
CA VAL A 182 -21.57 -7.91 -15.66
C VAL A 182 -22.27 -7.20 -14.49
N GLY A 183 -23.18 -7.91 -13.81
CA GLY A 183 -23.82 -7.40 -12.58
C GLY A 183 -25.10 -6.58 -12.79
N VAL A 184 -25.63 -6.48 -14.02
CA VAL A 184 -26.78 -5.63 -14.39
C VAL A 184 -28.10 -5.92 -13.63
N ASN A 185 -28.18 -6.99 -12.80
CA ASN A 185 -29.38 -7.37 -12.05
C ASN A 185 -29.15 -7.65 -10.54
N LYS A 186 -28.03 -7.22 -9.92
CA LYS A 186 -27.76 -7.51 -8.49
C LYS A 186 -27.86 -6.27 -7.58
N SER A 187 -28.96 -6.27 -6.81
CA SER A 187 -29.28 -5.59 -5.53
C SER A 187 -28.98 -4.09 -5.34
N GLU A 188 -29.96 -3.39 -4.79
CA GLU A 188 -29.76 -2.15 -4.01
C GLU A 188 -28.73 -2.44 -2.89
N GLY A 189 -27.48 -2.02 -3.07
CA GLY A 189 -26.41 -2.27 -2.09
C GLY A 189 -26.73 -1.62 -0.73
N THR A 190 -26.12 -2.14 0.33
CA THR A 190 -26.38 -1.66 1.70
C THR A 190 -25.97 -0.20 1.86
N ALA A 191 -26.90 0.67 2.28
CA ALA A 191 -26.61 2.10 2.47
C ALA A 191 -25.55 2.35 3.56
N LEU A 192 -25.68 1.68 4.70
CA LEU A 192 -24.75 1.75 5.83
C LEU A 192 -24.76 0.43 6.60
N ASN A 193 -23.57 -0.13 6.83
CA ASN A 193 -23.39 -1.33 7.64
C ASN A 193 -22.46 -1.02 8.83
N LEU A 194 -23.04 -0.53 9.93
CA LEU A 194 -22.29 -0.08 11.12
C LEU A 194 -21.32 -1.16 11.67
N PRO A 195 -21.71 -2.44 11.82
CA PRO A 195 -20.78 -3.49 12.27
C PRO A 195 -19.54 -3.70 11.40
N GLY A 196 -19.60 -3.39 10.10
CA GLY A 196 -18.46 -3.56 9.20
C GLY A 196 -17.62 -2.29 8.99
N ILE A 197 -18.05 -1.14 9.52
CA ILE A 197 -17.27 0.12 9.48
C ILE A 197 -15.84 -0.04 10.01
N PRO A 198 -15.57 -0.74 11.12
CA PRO A 198 -14.19 -0.95 11.59
C PRO A 198 -13.26 -1.59 10.55
N ILE A 199 -13.79 -2.54 9.78
CA ILE A 199 -13.04 -3.24 8.72
C ILE A 199 -12.90 -2.34 7.50
N ALA A 200 -13.95 -1.60 7.15
CA ALA A 200 -13.88 -0.60 6.08
C ALA A 200 -12.83 0.48 6.37
N ILE A 201 -12.74 0.96 7.62
CA ILE A 201 -11.69 1.89 8.07
C ILE A 201 -10.30 1.28 7.87
N GLY A 202 -10.10 0.01 8.19
CA GLY A 202 -8.84 -0.70 7.95
C GLY A 202 -8.51 -0.79 6.47
N LEU A 203 -9.45 -1.24 5.64
CA LEU A 203 -9.27 -1.38 4.19
C LEU A 203 -8.99 -0.03 3.49
N TYR A 204 -9.76 1.02 3.82
CA TYR A 204 -9.50 2.36 3.30
C TYR A 204 -8.24 2.99 3.88
N GLY A 205 -7.92 2.72 5.15
CA GLY A 205 -6.67 3.14 5.78
C GLY A 205 -5.48 2.59 5.01
N TYR A 206 -5.51 1.29 4.70
CA TYR A 206 -4.49 0.61 3.91
C TYR A 206 -4.31 1.22 2.51
N CYS A 207 -5.38 1.71 1.87
CA CYS A 207 -5.29 2.39 0.57
C CYS A 207 -4.38 3.64 0.60
N TYR A 208 -4.21 4.27 1.76
CA TYR A 208 -3.34 5.43 1.95
C TYR A 208 -2.06 5.08 2.70
N SER A 209 -1.67 3.81 2.75
CA SER A 209 -0.34 3.40 3.17
C SER A 209 0.69 3.92 2.16
N GLY A 210 1.73 4.59 2.66
CA GLY A 210 2.72 5.23 1.79
C GLY A 210 3.53 6.34 2.47
N HIS A 211 3.08 6.88 3.60
CA HIS A 211 3.81 7.92 4.34
C HIS A 211 5.23 7.49 4.70
N GLY A 212 5.45 6.19 4.90
CA GLY A 212 6.77 5.59 5.09
C GLY A 212 7.80 5.90 4.01
N VAL A 213 7.36 6.06 2.76
CA VAL A 213 8.25 6.35 1.61
C VAL A 213 8.33 7.83 1.27
N PHE A 214 7.51 8.68 1.88
CA PHE A 214 7.46 10.11 1.58
C PHE A 214 8.81 10.82 1.80
N PRO A 215 9.59 10.53 2.86
CA PRO A 215 10.93 11.12 3.00
C PRO A 215 11.86 10.75 1.84
N ASN A 216 11.83 9.50 1.38
CA ASN A 216 12.63 9.07 0.22
C ASN A 216 12.21 9.79 -1.06
N ILE A 217 10.89 9.99 -1.27
CA ILE A 217 10.38 10.76 -2.40
C ILE A 217 10.84 12.21 -2.28
N TYR A 218 10.70 12.83 -1.10
CA TYR A 218 11.13 14.19 -0.83
C TYR A 218 12.62 14.40 -1.13
N SER A 219 13.50 13.56 -0.60
CA SER A 219 14.95 13.64 -0.80
C SER A 219 15.37 13.34 -2.23
N SER A 220 14.55 12.59 -2.98
CA SER A 220 14.78 12.35 -4.39
C SER A 220 14.44 13.59 -5.25
N LEU A 221 13.51 14.46 -4.82
CA LEU A 221 13.06 15.60 -5.62
C LEU A 221 14.21 16.59 -5.89
N LYS A 222 14.41 16.92 -7.17
CA LYS A 222 15.38 17.96 -7.56
C LYS A 222 15.05 19.33 -6.96
N LYS A 223 13.75 19.61 -6.75
CA LYS A 223 13.25 20.82 -6.11
C LYS A 223 12.24 20.41 -5.03
N SER A 224 12.66 20.43 -3.78
CA SER A 224 11.79 20.10 -2.62
C SER A 224 10.49 20.89 -2.56
N ASN A 225 10.46 22.11 -3.09
CA ASN A 225 9.24 22.92 -3.13
C ASN A 225 8.09 22.28 -3.96
N GLN A 226 8.41 21.35 -4.86
CA GLN A 226 7.43 20.62 -5.65
C GLN A 226 6.72 19.50 -4.87
N PHE A 227 7.20 19.13 -3.68
CA PHE A 227 6.68 17.99 -2.91
C PHE A 227 5.18 18.08 -2.65
N ASN A 228 4.65 19.25 -2.28
CA ASN A 228 3.22 19.38 -2.00
C ASN A 228 2.35 19.14 -3.25
N ALA A 229 2.83 19.57 -4.43
CA ALA A 229 2.12 19.37 -5.68
C ALA A 229 2.15 17.90 -6.10
N VAL A 230 3.30 17.23 -5.93
CA VAL A 230 3.44 15.78 -6.13
C VAL A 230 2.53 15.03 -5.18
N LEU A 231 2.61 15.29 -3.87
CA LEU A 231 1.78 14.66 -2.85
C LEU A 231 0.27 14.81 -3.14
N PHE A 232 -0.18 16.03 -3.46
CA PHE A 232 -1.58 16.28 -3.83
C PHE A 232 -1.98 15.47 -5.06
N THR A 233 -1.15 15.46 -6.10
CA THR A 233 -1.42 14.72 -7.34
C THR A 233 -1.51 13.22 -7.07
N CYS A 234 -0.59 12.67 -6.27
CA CYS A 234 -0.62 11.26 -5.89
C CYS A 234 -1.91 10.91 -5.16
N ILE A 235 -2.22 11.62 -4.06
CA ILE A 235 -3.42 11.33 -3.25
C ILE A 235 -4.70 11.52 -4.07
N ALA A 236 -4.80 12.58 -4.86
CA ALA A 236 -5.98 12.83 -5.69
C ALA A 236 -6.18 11.74 -6.74
N LEU A 237 -5.14 11.38 -7.50
CA LEU A 237 -5.25 10.36 -8.54
C LEU A 237 -5.56 8.98 -7.93
N SER A 238 -4.87 8.59 -6.86
CA SER A 238 -5.15 7.33 -6.15
C SER A 238 -6.59 7.29 -5.65
N THR A 239 -7.07 8.38 -5.03
CA THR A 239 -8.45 8.46 -4.51
C THR A 239 -9.50 8.34 -5.60
N VAL A 240 -9.28 8.96 -6.77
CA VAL A 240 -10.20 8.82 -7.93
C VAL A 240 -10.25 7.36 -8.40
N LEU A 241 -9.09 6.70 -8.50
CA LEU A 241 -9.01 5.29 -8.90
C LEU A 241 -9.67 4.37 -7.86
N PHE A 242 -9.44 4.61 -6.57
CA PHE A 242 -10.05 3.88 -5.47
C PHE A 242 -11.56 4.04 -5.44
N ALA A 243 -12.06 5.28 -5.51
CA ALA A 243 -13.50 5.55 -5.51
C ALA A 243 -14.17 4.97 -6.76
N GLY A 244 -13.54 5.09 -7.93
CA GLY A 244 -14.03 4.49 -9.17
C GLY A 244 -14.12 2.97 -9.08
N ALA A 245 -13.07 2.31 -8.59
CA ALA A 245 -13.06 0.87 -8.36
C ALA A 245 -14.13 0.47 -7.33
N ALA A 246 -14.18 1.15 -6.18
CA ALA A 246 -15.14 0.93 -5.10
C ALA A 246 -16.59 0.95 -5.60
N VAL A 247 -16.95 2.03 -6.31
CA VAL A 247 -18.31 2.24 -6.83
C VAL A 247 -18.62 1.19 -7.89
N MET A 248 -17.80 1.06 -8.93
CA MET A 248 -18.10 0.14 -10.03
C MET A 248 -18.11 -1.32 -9.56
N GLY A 249 -17.12 -1.73 -8.78
CA GLY A 249 -17.02 -3.09 -8.27
C GLY A 249 -18.19 -3.45 -7.35
N TYR A 250 -18.62 -2.54 -6.46
CA TYR A 250 -19.76 -2.83 -5.58
C TYR A 250 -21.10 -2.77 -6.32
N ILE A 251 -21.27 -1.93 -7.35
CA ILE A 251 -22.43 -2.02 -8.26
C ILE A 251 -22.49 -3.41 -8.93
N MET A 252 -21.35 -3.90 -9.43
CA MET A 252 -21.32 -5.16 -10.18
C MET A 252 -21.51 -6.40 -9.29
N PHE A 253 -20.96 -6.38 -8.07
CA PHE A 253 -20.84 -7.59 -7.24
C PHE A 253 -21.65 -7.54 -5.95
N GLY A 254 -22.06 -6.36 -5.47
CA GLY A 254 -22.88 -6.17 -4.27
C GLY A 254 -22.34 -6.91 -3.05
N GLU A 255 -23.23 -7.57 -2.31
CA GLU A 255 -22.86 -8.36 -1.11
C GLU A 255 -21.98 -9.58 -1.42
N THR A 256 -21.89 -10.01 -2.69
CA THR A 256 -21.01 -11.11 -3.12
C THR A 256 -19.58 -10.65 -3.45
N THR A 257 -19.25 -9.37 -3.24
CA THR A 257 -17.89 -8.84 -3.45
C THR A 257 -16.87 -9.60 -2.60
N GLU A 258 -15.84 -10.15 -3.21
CA GLU A 258 -14.74 -10.84 -2.53
C GLU A 258 -13.73 -9.85 -1.93
N SER A 259 -12.70 -10.36 -1.25
CA SER A 259 -11.60 -9.55 -0.71
C SER A 259 -10.89 -8.71 -1.78
N GLN A 260 -10.91 -9.18 -3.03
CA GLN A 260 -10.37 -8.50 -4.21
C GLN A 260 -11.39 -8.58 -5.35
N PHE A 261 -11.70 -7.48 -6.02
CA PHE A 261 -12.73 -7.49 -7.07
C PHE A 261 -12.35 -8.33 -8.29
N THR A 262 -11.05 -8.53 -8.55
CA THR A 262 -10.55 -9.41 -9.62
C THR A 262 -10.98 -10.87 -9.38
N LEU A 263 -11.14 -11.26 -8.12
CA LEU A 263 -11.67 -12.57 -7.73
C LEU A 263 -13.18 -12.69 -7.96
N ASN A 264 -13.91 -11.61 -8.18
CA ASN A 264 -15.29 -11.64 -8.65
C ASN A 264 -15.44 -11.63 -10.18
N MET A 265 -14.45 -11.12 -10.92
CA MET A 265 -14.57 -10.94 -12.37
C MET A 265 -14.74 -12.29 -13.12
N PRO A 266 -15.67 -12.41 -14.09
CA PRO A 266 -15.90 -13.66 -14.83
C PRO A 266 -14.67 -14.07 -15.67
N PRO A 267 -14.15 -15.29 -15.54
CA PRO A 267 -12.86 -15.69 -16.16
C PRO A 267 -12.91 -15.83 -17.69
N ASN A 268 -14.10 -15.90 -18.28
CA ASN A 268 -14.32 -16.04 -19.72
C ASN A 268 -14.20 -14.71 -20.48
N LEU A 269 -14.25 -13.57 -19.80
CA LEU A 269 -14.19 -12.25 -20.44
C LEU A 269 -12.74 -11.81 -20.68
N MET A 270 -12.52 -11.10 -21.80
CA MET A 270 -11.21 -10.55 -22.14
C MET A 270 -10.78 -9.46 -21.16
N SER A 271 -11.72 -8.61 -20.75
CA SER A 271 -11.53 -7.57 -19.72
C SER A 271 -11.00 -8.15 -18.41
N SER A 272 -11.60 -9.25 -17.94
CA SER A 272 -11.14 -9.99 -16.75
C SER A 272 -9.74 -10.55 -16.92
N LYS A 273 -9.44 -11.20 -18.06
CA LYS A 273 -8.11 -11.76 -18.31
C LYS A 273 -7.03 -10.68 -18.32
N ILE A 274 -7.29 -9.55 -18.97
CA ILE A 274 -6.38 -8.40 -18.98
C ILE A 274 -6.20 -7.85 -17.57
N ALA A 275 -7.29 -7.66 -16.81
CA ALA A 275 -7.21 -7.17 -15.43
C ALA A 275 -6.31 -8.07 -14.57
N VAL A 276 -6.54 -9.38 -14.59
CA VAL A 276 -5.78 -10.33 -13.78
C VAL A 276 -4.34 -10.44 -14.25
N TRP A 277 -4.05 -10.52 -15.55
CA TRP A 277 -2.65 -10.49 -16.03
C TRP A 277 -1.92 -9.19 -15.71
N THR A 278 -2.66 -8.07 -15.62
CA THR A 278 -2.10 -6.79 -15.21
C THR A 278 -1.75 -6.78 -13.73
N THR A 279 -2.41 -7.59 -12.87
CA THR A 279 -2.02 -7.66 -11.44
C THR A 279 -0.60 -8.17 -11.23
N VAL A 280 -0.09 -9.03 -12.12
CA VAL A 280 1.32 -9.51 -12.12
C VAL A 280 2.32 -8.35 -12.05
N THR A 281 1.98 -7.20 -12.65
CA THR A 281 2.84 -6.02 -12.64
C THR A 281 2.91 -5.34 -11.27
N ASN A 282 1.91 -5.51 -10.40
CA ASN A 282 1.88 -4.91 -9.06
C ASN A 282 3.08 -5.34 -8.20
N PRO A 283 3.30 -6.63 -7.91
CA PRO A 283 4.44 -7.06 -7.11
C PRO A 283 5.76 -6.68 -7.80
N ILE A 284 5.87 -6.79 -9.13
CA ILE A 284 7.09 -6.42 -9.87
C ILE A 284 7.44 -4.93 -9.68
N THR A 285 6.44 -4.06 -9.70
CA THR A 285 6.66 -2.61 -9.69
C THR A 285 6.71 -2.00 -8.29
N LYS A 286 6.10 -2.65 -7.29
CA LYS A 286 5.92 -2.09 -5.94
C LYS A 286 6.74 -2.80 -4.87
N TYR A 287 7.05 -4.09 -5.04
CA TYR A 287 7.71 -4.88 -4.01
C TYR A 287 9.09 -4.32 -3.67
N ALA A 288 9.95 -4.07 -4.66
CA ALA A 288 11.27 -3.48 -4.42
C ALA A 288 11.20 -2.08 -3.80
N LEU A 289 10.29 -1.22 -4.27
CA LEU A 289 10.09 0.14 -3.72
C LEU A 289 9.68 0.09 -2.24
N THR A 290 8.82 -0.86 -1.88
CA THR A 290 8.31 -1.03 -0.51
C THR A 290 9.35 -1.70 0.40
N MET A 291 10.09 -2.68 -0.10
CA MET A 291 11.11 -3.42 0.66
C MET A 291 12.41 -2.61 0.86
N THR A 292 12.73 -1.66 -0.02
CA THR A 292 14.01 -0.93 0.00
C THR A 292 14.27 -0.15 1.30
N PRO A 293 13.33 0.65 1.86
CA PRO A 293 13.58 1.36 3.11
C PRO A 293 13.86 0.40 4.28
N LEU A 294 13.10 -0.70 4.35
CA LEU A 294 13.33 -1.77 5.34
C LEU A 294 14.71 -2.40 5.18
N ALA A 295 15.07 -2.77 3.95
CA ALA A 295 16.35 -3.40 3.65
C ALA A 295 17.52 -2.48 4.01
N LEU A 296 17.50 -1.22 3.57
CA LEU A 296 18.55 -0.23 3.85
C LEU A 296 18.76 -0.05 5.36
N SER A 297 17.67 0.01 6.12
CA SER A 297 17.77 0.17 7.57
C SER A 297 18.34 -1.05 8.28
N LEU A 298 18.11 -2.26 7.77
CA LEU A 298 18.76 -3.47 8.26
C LEU A 298 20.22 -3.59 7.79
N GLU A 299 20.55 -3.08 6.59
CA GLU A 299 21.92 -2.99 6.08
C GLU A 299 22.78 -2.05 6.93
N GLU A 300 22.22 -0.94 7.41
CA GLU A 300 22.90 0.00 8.32
C GLU A 300 23.22 -0.61 9.69
N LEU A 301 22.46 -1.62 10.14
CA LEU A 301 22.77 -2.36 11.37
C LEU A 301 23.94 -3.33 11.19
N LEU A 302 24.32 -3.67 9.95
CA LEU A 302 25.50 -4.48 9.72
C LEU A 302 26.77 -3.68 10.02
N PRO A 303 27.78 -4.28 10.68
CA PRO A 303 29.10 -3.68 10.81
C PRO A 303 29.65 -3.26 9.44
N THR A 304 30.34 -2.13 9.37
CA THR A 304 30.84 -1.56 8.10
C THR A 304 31.69 -2.55 7.29
N ASN A 305 32.46 -3.43 7.96
CA ASN A 305 33.24 -4.49 7.31
C ASN A 305 32.40 -5.63 6.70
N ARG A 306 31.12 -5.73 7.06
CA ARG A 306 30.15 -6.72 6.57
C ARG A 306 29.17 -6.15 5.54
N GLN A 307 29.22 -4.86 5.21
CA GLN A 307 28.40 -4.24 4.16
C GLN A 307 28.94 -4.53 2.74
N THR A 308 29.33 -5.78 2.49
CA THR A 308 29.75 -6.24 1.16
C THR A 308 28.54 -6.45 0.25
N TYR A 309 28.75 -6.37 -1.06
CA TYR A 309 27.67 -6.59 -2.05
C TYR A 309 26.96 -7.94 -1.86
N GLY A 310 27.72 -9.01 -1.60
CA GLY A 310 27.18 -10.35 -1.38
C GLY A 310 26.31 -10.44 -0.11
N ASN A 311 26.75 -9.86 1.00
CA ASN A 311 25.98 -9.87 2.25
C ASN A 311 24.67 -9.10 2.12
N ILE A 312 24.67 -8.01 1.36
CA ILE A 312 23.48 -7.19 1.13
C ILE A 312 22.48 -7.95 0.23
N ILE A 313 22.93 -8.60 -0.84
CA ILE A 313 22.06 -9.49 -1.62
C ILE A 313 21.48 -10.60 -0.74
N MET A 314 22.31 -11.24 0.08
CA MET A 314 21.87 -12.32 0.96
C MET A 314 20.81 -11.85 1.95
N LEU A 315 21.00 -10.68 2.57
CA LEU A 315 20.03 -10.07 3.48
C LEU A 315 18.71 -9.76 2.78
N ARG A 316 18.75 -9.15 1.59
CA ARG A 316 17.54 -8.84 0.81
C ARG A 316 16.81 -10.10 0.37
N SER A 317 17.54 -11.11 -0.11
CA SER A 317 16.96 -12.41 -0.46
C SER A 317 16.35 -13.10 0.76
N ALA A 318 16.99 -13.02 1.93
CA ALA A 318 16.43 -13.57 3.17
C ALA A 318 15.13 -12.88 3.57
N LEU A 319 15.02 -11.55 3.43
CA LEU A 319 13.78 -10.80 3.67
C LEU A 319 12.64 -11.20 2.71
N VAL A 320 12.98 -11.40 1.43
CA VAL A 320 12.02 -11.87 0.42
C VAL A 320 11.53 -13.27 0.78
N LEU A 321 12.44 -14.19 1.09
CA LEU A 321 12.10 -15.57 1.48
C LEU A 321 11.32 -15.63 2.79
N SER A 322 11.65 -14.78 3.78
CA SER A 322 10.88 -14.72 5.02
C SER A 322 9.46 -14.23 4.78
N SER A 323 9.26 -13.27 3.87
CA SER A 323 7.92 -12.79 3.51
C SER A 323 7.09 -13.89 2.84
N LEU A 324 7.71 -14.74 2.00
CA LEU A 324 7.07 -15.92 1.44
C LEU A 324 6.67 -16.91 2.55
N GLY A 325 7.56 -17.17 3.50
CA GLY A 325 7.25 -18.05 4.64
C GLY A 325 6.02 -17.57 5.43
N VAL A 326 5.91 -16.27 5.67
CA VAL A 326 4.73 -15.68 6.32
C VAL A 326 3.50 -15.77 5.41
N ALA A 327 3.63 -15.46 4.12
CA ALA A 327 2.53 -15.57 3.15
C ALA A 327 1.94 -16.99 3.13
N LEU A 328 2.78 -18.03 3.06
CA LEU A 328 2.36 -19.43 3.06
C LEU A 328 1.73 -19.90 4.38
N SER A 329 1.94 -19.16 5.47
CA SER A 329 1.34 -19.47 6.78
C SER A 329 -0.08 -18.91 6.93
N VAL A 330 -0.50 -18.01 6.04
CA VAL A 330 -1.85 -17.44 6.03
C VAL A 330 -2.75 -18.30 5.14
N PRO A 331 -3.87 -18.86 5.63
CA PRO A 331 -4.80 -19.63 4.82
C PRO A 331 -5.43 -18.70 3.77
N PHE A 332 -5.18 -19.02 2.50
CA PHE A 332 -5.53 -18.19 1.34
C PHE A 332 -7.04 -18.13 1.06
N PHE A 333 -7.46 -17.07 0.35
CA PHE A 333 -8.82 -16.63 -0.04
C PHE A 333 -9.67 -15.81 0.96
N GLY A 334 -9.92 -16.26 2.19
CA GLY A 334 -10.90 -15.60 3.08
C GLY A 334 -10.34 -14.49 3.99
N LEU A 335 -9.07 -14.61 4.38
CA LEU A 335 -8.49 -13.87 5.48
C LEU A 335 -7.68 -12.64 5.03
N ILE A 336 -7.31 -12.57 3.74
CA ILE A 336 -6.45 -11.51 3.20
C ILE A 336 -7.05 -10.11 3.39
N GLY A 337 -8.36 -9.95 3.19
CA GLY A 337 -9.04 -8.68 3.47
C GLY A 337 -9.01 -8.30 4.95
N LEU A 338 -8.97 -9.28 5.86
CA LEU A 338 -8.81 -9.03 7.29
C LEU A 338 -7.36 -8.69 7.66
N VAL A 339 -6.37 -9.28 6.97
CA VAL A 339 -4.95 -8.89 7.12
C VAL A 339 -4.73 -7.46 6.61
N MET A 340 -5.23 -7.12 5.42
CA MET A 340 -5.21 -5.75 4.89
C MET A 340 -5.86 -4.77 5.87
N SER A 341 -7.04 -5.13 6.40
CA SER A 341 -7.74 -4.34 7.40
C SER A 341 -6.94 -4.19 8.69
N LEU A 342 -6.26 -5.24 9.17
CA LEU A 342 -5.40 -5.19 10.34
C LEU A 342 -4.19 -4.29 10.12
N VAL A 343 -3.51 -4.40 8.97
CA VAL A 343 -2.37 -3.55 8.60
C VAL A 343 -2.82 -2.09 8.52
N GLY A 344 -3.91 -1.82 7.81
CA GLY A 344 -4.43 -0.47 7.63
C GLY A 344 -4.96 0.17 8.92
N SER A 345 -5.64 -0.61 9.77
CA SER A 345 -6.17 -0.10 11.04
C SER A 345 -5.09 0.05 12.10
N LEU A 346 -4.10 -0.85 12.19
CA LEU A 346 -3.02 -0.73 13.16
C LEU A 346 -1.87 0.10 12.61
N LEU A 347 -1.10 -0.47 11.68
CA LEU A 347 0.18 0.07 11.26
C LEU A 347 0.01 1.37 10.48
N THR A 348 -0.88 1.41 9.50
CA THR A 348 -1.11 2.62 8.71
C THR A 348 -1.73 3.74 9.53
N MET A 349 -2.61 3.47 10.52
CA MET A 349 -3.11 4.51 11.43
C MET A 349 -1.96 5.21 12.18
N PHE A 350 -0.98 4.45 12.64
CA PHE A 350 0.20 5.03 13.27
C PHE A 350 1.06 5.80 12.27
N VAL A 351 1.48 5.16 11.16
CA VAL A 351 2.47 5.73 10.23
C VAL A 351 1.91 6.91 9.42
N ALA A 352 0.66 6.85 8.99
CA ALA A 352 0.07 7.86 8.12
C ALA A 352 -0.66 8.98 8.86
N TYR A 353 -1.14 8.76 10.09
CA TYR A 353 -2.02 9.72 10.76
C TYR A 353 -1.50 10.18 12.13
N ILE A 354 -1.22 9.25 13.05
CA ILE A 354 -0.84 9.58 14.43
C ILE A 354 0.59 10.15 14.51
N LEU A 355 1.57 9.42 13.98
CA LEU A 355 2.99 9.75 14.10
C LEU A 355 3.38 11.07 13.39
N PRO A 356 2.88 11.41 12.19
CA PRO A 356 3.19 12.71 11.58
C PRO A 356 2.72 13.87 12.44
N CYS A 357 1.52 13.79 13.01
CA CYS A 357 0.95 14.80 13.89
C CYS A 357 1.76 14.93 15.18
N ALA A 358 2.07 13.80 15.84
CA ALA A 358 2.85 13.78 17.07
C ALA A 358 4.25 14.37 16.87
N CYS A 359 4.94 13.97 15.80
CA CYS A 359 6.27 14.50 15.48
C CYS A 359 6.23 15.99 15.13
N PHE A 360 5.23 16.43 14.35
CA PHE A 360 5.06 17.82 13.97
C PHE A 360 4.87 18.73 15.20
N LEU A 361 4.00 18.33 16.13
CA LEU A 361 3.78 19.07 17.38
C LEU A 361 5.01 19.09 18.28
N ALA A 362 5.77 18.00 18.32
CA ALA A 362 6.98 17.91 19.14
C ALA A 362 8.13 18.77 18.57
N ILE A 363 8.35 18.72 17.26
CA ILE A 363 9.49 19.39 16.59
C ILE A 363 9.20 20.89 16.42
N LEU A 364 8.02 21.27 15.96
CA LEU A 364 7.68 22.66 15.60
C LEU A 364 6.90 23.40 16.70
N ARG A 365 6.94 22.92 17.96
CA ARG A 365 6.22 23.46 19.14
C ARG A 365 6.04 24.98 19.18
N SER A 366 7.10 25.74 18.86
CA SER A 366 7.11 27.20 18.98
C SER A 366 6.46 27.94 17.80
N THR A 367 6.26 27.28 16.67
CA THR A 367 5.73 27.88 15.43
C THR A 367 4.34 27.36 15.05
N VAL A 368 3.84 26.33 15.76
CA VAL A 368 2.52 25.76 15.49
C VAL A 368 1.40 26.71 15.91
N THR A 369 0.45 26.93 15.01
CA THR A 369 -0.78 27.70 15.31
C THR A 369 -1.77 26.88 16.13
N TRP A 370 -2.64 27.53 16.91
CA TRP A 370 -3.64 26.82 17.71
C TRP A 370 -4.57 25.93 16.88
N TYR A 371 -4.94 26.35 15.67
CA TYR A 371 -5.74 25.53 14.73
C TYR A 371 -5.02 24.23 14.36
N GLN A 372 -3.71 24.30 14.09
CA GLN A 372 -2.91 23.11 13.79
C GLN A 372 -2.77 22.19 15.00
N ILE A 373 -2.68 22.74 16.21
CA ILE A 373 -2.67 21.96 17.46
C ILE A 373 -3.99 21.18 17.59
N VAL A 374 -5.13 21.88 17.51
CA VAL A 374 -6.45 21.26 17.62
C VAL A 374 -6.65 20.18 16.56
N LEU A 375 -6.28 20.46 15.31
CA LEU A 375 -6.41 19.51 14.21
C LEU A 375 -5.50 18.28 14.40
N CYS A 376 -4.23 18.47 14.79
CA CYS A 376 -3.32 17.35 15.06
C CYS A 376 -3.80 16.48 16.22
N VAL A 377 -4.26 17.09 17.32
CA VAL A 377 -4.81 16.36 18.48
C VAL A 377 -6.07 15.59 18.07
N PHE A 378 -6.96 16.21 17.30
CA PHE A 378 -8.14 15.53 16.76
C PHE A 378 -7.76 14.31 15.90
N ILE A 379 -6.81 14.45 14.97
CA ILE A 379 -6.33 13.34 14.13
C ILE A 379 -5.72 12.23 14.97
N ILE A 380 -4.94 12.56 16.01
CA ILE A 380 -4.34 11.56 16.91
C ILE A 380 -5.44 10.79 17.65
N VAL A 381 -6.42 11.48 18.23
CA VAL A 381 -7.52 10.83 18.98
C VAL A 381 -8.35 9.94 18.07
N VAL A 382 -8.78 10.44 16.91
CA VAL A 382 -9.54 9.66 15.93
C VAL A 382 -8.72 8.48 15.42
N GLY A 383 -7.44 8.68 15.11
CA GLY A 383 -6.53 7.64 14.67
C GLY A 383 -6.37 6.52 15.72
N LEU A 384 -6.26 6.86 17.01
CA LEU A 384 -6.19 5.89 18.10
C LEU A 384 -7.51 5.11 18.25
N CYS A 385 -8.67 5.77 18.11
CA CYS A 385 -9.97 5.10 18.11
C CYS A 385 -10.11 4.13 16.94
N CYS A 386 -9.77 4.58 15.72
CA CYS A 386 -9.76 3.75 14.51
C CYS A 386 -8.82 2.56 14.66
N ALA A 387 -7.63 2.77 15.22
CA ALA A 387 -6.66 1.71 15.46
C ALA A 387 -7.16 0.69 16.47
N GLY A 388 -7.71 1.11 17.61
CA GLY A 388 -8.24 0.18 18.60
C GLY A 388 -9.41 -0.64 18.06
N VAL A 389 -10.42 0.03 17.50
CA VAL A 389 -11.67 -0.61 17.04
C VAL A 389 -11.42 -1.48 15.79
N GLY A 390 -10.66 -0.98 14.81
CA GLY A 390 -10.32 -1.71 13.60
C GLY A 390 -9.44 -2.94 13.87
N THR A 391 -8.44 -2.79 14.75
CA THR A 391 -7.57 -3.91 15.17
C THR A 391 -8.39 -4.99 15.87
N TYR A 392 -9.23 -4.60 16.84
CA TYR A 392 -10.07 -5.54 17.57
C TYR A 392 -11.01 -6.30 16.62
N SER A 393 -11.70 -5.60 15.73
CA SER A 393 -12.63 -6.23 14.79
C SER A 393 -11.92 -7.15 13.80
N SER A 394 -10.75 -6.75 13.29
CA SER A 394 -9.99 -7.56 12.33
C SER A 394 -9.44 -8.81 13.01
N LEU A 395 -8.80 -8.65 14.17
CA LEU A 395 -8.21 -9.76 14.93
C LEU A 395 -9.27 -10.74 15.43
N SER A 396 -10.42 -10.24 15.91
CA SER A 396 -11.53 -11.10 16.36
C SER A 396 -12.04 -11.99 15.22
N LYS A 397 -12.22 -11.44 14.01
CA LYS A 397 -12.65 -12.23 12.85
C LYS A 397 -11.57 -13.16 12.34
N ILE A 398 -10.29 -12.78 12.44
CA ILE A 398 -9.17 -13.67 12.11
C ILE A 398 -9.21 -14.89 13.05
N ILE A 399 -9.27 -14.66 14.37
CA ILE A 399 -9.28 -15.75 15.36
C ILE A 399 -10.48 -16.67 15.16
N GLN A 400 -11.67 -16.12 14.91
CA GLN A 400 -12.88 -16.90 14.64
C GLN A 400 -12.77 -17.78 13.39
N ASN A 401 -12.01 -17.37 12.38
CA ASN A 401 -11.81 -18.19 11.17
C ASN A 401 -10.78 -19.32 11.35
N TYR A 402 -9.97 -19.28 12.42
CA TYR A 402 -9.01 -20.34 12.77
C TYR A 402 -9.57 -21.36 13.79
N GLN A 403 -10.74 -21.08 14.37
CA GLN A 403 -11.48 -21.98 15.26
C GLN A 403 -12.51 -22.77 14.47
#